data_AF-A0A935Z4C7-F1
#
_entry.id   AF-A0A935Z4C7-F1
#
_cell.length_a   1.000
_cell.length_b   1.000
_cell.length_c   1.000
_cell.angle_alpha   90.00
_cell.angle_beta   90.00
_cell.angle_gamma   90.00
#
_symmetry.space_group_name_H-M   'P 1'
#
loop_
_entity.id
_entity.type
_entity.pdbx_description
1 polymer ?
#
loop_
_entity_poly.entity_id
_entity_poly.type
_entity_poly.pdbx_seq_one_letter_code
_entity_poly.pdbx_strand_id
1 'polypeptide(L)'
;MALPRSAPAGAFEAGAFLVVEDREGVTVAGGDTIDVERTISPESLGLADDDDLGTGLGRALSRLLGREVADEDGIYDFAVRDPSARDRVVASLVLAVSDDDDAVELSLEVATDVSAKEIVSHIVAAIAKASAIAEKGPSPEAS
;
A
#
# COMPACT_ATOMS: atom_id res chain seq x y z
N MET A 1 -29.16 -6.54 2.79
CA MET A 1 -27.76 -6.99 2.97
C MET A 1 -26.94 -6.38 1.86
N ALA A 2 -26.13 -5.37 2.15
CA ALA A 2 -25.19 -4.81 1.18
C ALA A 2 -23.95 -5.73 1.17
N LEU A 3 -23.63 -6.31 0.03
CA LEU A 3 -22.32 -6.93 -0.18
C LEU A 3 -21.26 -5.85 0.09
N PRO A 4 -20.14 -6.16 0.79
CA PRO A 4 -19.02 -5.22 0.82
C PRO A 4 -18.64 -4.97 -0.63
N ARG A 5 -18.61 -3.70 -1.05
CA ARG A 5 -18.19 -3.33 -2.39
C ARG A 5 -16.73 -3.73 -2.52
N SER A 6 -16.45 -4.96 -2.96
CA SER A 6 -15.10 -5.41 -3.21
C SER A 6 -14.43 -4.37 -4.10
N ALA A 7 -13.28 -3.86 -3.64
CA ALA A 7 -12.44 -3.02 -4.46
C ALA A 7 -12.19 -3.74 -5.81
N PRO A 8 -12.11 -3.00 -6.93
CA PRO A 8 -11.74 -3.61 -8.20
C PRO A 8 -10.39 -4.33 -8.04
N ALA A 9 -10.17 -5.42 -8.78
CA ALA A 9 -8.88 -6.13 -8.75
C ALA A 9 -7.75 -5.14 -9.05
N GLY A 10 -6.68 -5.17 -8.25
CA GLY A 10 -5.66 -4.12 -8.30
C GLY A 10 -5.98 -2.88 -7.45
N ALA A 11 -6.90 -2.98 -6.48
CA ALA A 11 -7.14 -1.92 -5.50
C ALA A 11 -7.45 -2.48 -4.11
N PHE A 12 -7.15 -1.69 -3.08
CA PHE A 12 -7.47 -2.00 -1.69
C PHE A 12 -7.92 -0.75 -0.92
N GLU A 13 -8.70 -0.96 0.15
CA GLU A 13 -9.14 0.12 1.03
C GLU A 13 -8.15 0.30 2.18
N ALA A 14 -7.60 1.52 2.30
CA ALA A 14 -6.71 1.94 3.37
C ALA A 14 -7.42 2.99 4.23
N GLY A 15 -8.12 2.54 5.27
CA GLY A 15 -8.96 3.42 6.07
C GLY A 15 -10.13 3.97 5.26
N ALA A 16 -10.14 5.29 5.03
CA ALA A 16 -11.12 5.94 4.17
C ALA A 16 -10.69 6.02 2.70
N PHE A 17 -9.41 5.81 2.40
CA PHE A 17 -8.86 5.98 1.06
C PHE A 17 -8.97 4.71 0.24
N LEU A 18 -9.17 4.88 -1.07
CA LEU A 18 -9.05 3.79 -2.02
C LEU A 18 -7.68 3.88 -2.68
N VAL A 19 -6.84 2.87 -2.48
CA VAL A 19 -5.52 2.76 -3.07
C VAL A 19 -5.63 1.83 -4.28
N VAL A 20 -5.21 2.29 -5.45
CA VAL A 20 -5.30 1.57 -6.71
C VAL A 20 -3.90 1.45 -7.28
N GLU A 21 -3.48 0.25 -7.67
CA GLU A 21 -2.19 0.07 -8.37
C GLU A 21 -2.22 0.81 -9.70
N ASP A 22 -1.19 1.62 -9.96
CA ASP A 22 -1.07 2.40 -11.18
C ASP A 22 0.38 2.41 -11.66
N ARG A 23 0.65 1.65 -12.73
CA ARG A 23 1.97 1.51 -13.34
C ARG A 23 2.25 2.52 -14.46
N GLU A 24 1.31 3.41 -14.78
CA GLU A 24 1.45 4.37 -15.89
C GLU A 24 1.87 5.78 -15.43
N GLY A 25 2.01 5.98 -14.11
CA GLY A 25 2.37 7.27 -13.55
C GLY A 25 1.13 8.11 -13.33
N VAL A 26 0.84 8.37 -12.06
CA VAL A 26 -0.40 9.03 -11.64
C VAL A 26 -0.19 10.54 -11.61
N THR A 27 -1.13 11.29 -12.19
CA THR A 27 -1.22 12.74 -11.97
C THR A 27 -2.17 13.02 -10.82
N VAL A 28 -1.68 13.63 -9.73
CA VAL A 28 -2.51 14.07 -8.61
C VAL A 28 -3.46 15.18 -9.08
N ALA A 29 -4.75 15.02 -8.78
CA ALA A 29 -5.80 15.86 -9.32
C ALA A 29 -5.86 17.22 -8.60
N GLY A 30 -5.37 18.24 -9.31
CA GLY A 30 -5.74 19.64 -9.12
C GLY A 30 -5.07 20.31 -7.93
N GLY A 31 -4.05 21.14 -8.21
CA GLY A 31 -3.49 22.11 -7.28
C GLY A 31 -2.01 21.92 -6.98
N ASP A 32 -1.53 22.65 -5.98
CA ASP A 32 -0.20 22.47 -5.41
C ASP A 32 -0.12 21.13 -4.66
N THR A 33 0.90 20.34 -4.98
CA THR A 33 1.26 19.11 -4.29
C THR A 33 2.42 19.35 -3.32
N ILE A 34 2.54 18.46 -2.35
CA ILE A 34 3.73 18.33 -1.51
C ILE A 34 4.30 16.93 -1.65
N ASP A 35 5.63 16.86 -1.77
CA ASP A 35 6.37 15.61 -1.75
C ASP A 35 6.76 15.25 -0.32
N VAL A 36 6.50 14.00 0.05
CA VAL A 36 6.82 13.45 1.35
C VAL A 36 7.57 12.15 1.17
N GLU A 37 8.83 12.16 1.58
CA GLU A 37 9.71 10.99 1.58
C GLU A 37 9.86 10.45 3.01
N ARG A 38 9.73 9.13 3.16
CA ARG A 38 9.75 8.44 4.44
C ARG A 38 10.39 7.06 4.30
N THR A 39 11.40 6.80 5.11
CA THR A 39 11.88 5.43 5.33
C THR A 39 10.98 4.73 6.36
N ILE A 40 10.50 3.54 6.03
CA ILE A 40 9.64 2.71 6.86
C ILE A 40 10.38 1.41 7.16
N SER A 41 10.54 1.14 8.46
CA SER A 41 11.15 -0.11 8.90
C SER A 41 10.21 -1.31 8.61
N PRO A 42 10.76 -2.46 8.20
CA PRO A 42 9.97 -3.67 7.89
C PRO A 42 9.06 -4.11 9.04
N GLU A 43 9.52 -3.96 10.28
CA GLU A 43 8.73 -4.23 11.50
C GLU A 43 7.41 -3.44 11.54
N SER A 44 7.40 -2.20 11.03
CA SER A 44 6.20 -1.35 11.00
C SER A 44 5.18 -1.84 9.98
N LEU A 45 5.64 -2.58 8.96
CA LEU A 45 4.84 -3.25 7.95
C LEU A 45 4.52 -4.69 8.33
N GLY A 46 4.88 -5.13 9.55
CA GLY A 46 4.69 -6.50 10.02
C GLY A 46 5.41 -7.53 9.15
N LEU A 47 6.48 -7.13 8.46
CA LEU A 47 7.33 -8.02 7.68
C LEU A 47 8.36 -8.66 8.62
N ALA A 48 8.53 -9.97 8.53
CA ALA A 48 9.45 -10.71 9.39
C ALA A 48 10.90 -10.53 8.93
N ASP A 49 11.84 -10.46 9.87
CA ASP A 49 13.28 -10.30 9.61
C ASP A 49 13.92 -11.45 8.80
N ASP A 50 13.28 -12.62 8.71
CA ASP A 50 13.85 -13.82 8.07
C ASP A 50 13.49 -13.94 6.57
N ASP A 51 12.49 -13.20 6.10
CA ASP A 51 12.08 -13.20 4.69
C ASP A 51 12.75 -12.04 3.94
N ASP A 52 13.12 -12.28 2.68
CA ASP A 52 13.55 -11.24 1.75
C ASP A 52 12.49 -10.11 1.71
N LEU A 53 12.91 -8.86 1.98
CA LEU A 53 12.01 -7.74 2.19
C LEU A 53 11.12 -7.48 0.96
N GLY A 54 11.70 -7.55 -0.24
CA GLY A 54 10.99 -7.45 -1.51
C GLY A 54 9.91 -8.52 -1.65
N THR A 55 10.25 -9.75 -1.31
CA THR A 55 9.34 -10.90 -1.33
C THR A 55 8.21 -10.76 -0.31
N GLY A 56 8.54 -10.35 0.92
CA GLY A 56 7.57 -10.13 2.00
C GLY A 56 6.58 -9.03 1.65
N LEU A 57 7.07 -7.88 1.19
CA LEU A 57 6.26 -6.75 0.77
C LEU A 57 5.38 -7.12 -0.43
N GLY A 58 5.96 -7.71 -1.49
CA GLY A 58 5.23 -8.13 -2.68
C GLY A 58 4.11 -9.11 -2.37
N ARG A 59 4.33 -10.05 -1.42
CA ARG A 59 3.30 -10.97 -0.94
C ARG A 59 2.19 -10.26 -0.17
N ALA A 60 2.53 -9.29 0.69
CA ALA A 60 1.53 -8.50 1.43
C ALA A 60 0.66 -7.66 0.47
N LEU A 61 1.29 -7.00 -0.50
CA LEU A 61 0.61 -6.23 -1.56
C LEU A 61 -0.25 -7.13 -2.44
N SER A 62 0.25 -8.30 -2.82
CA SER A 62 -0.51 -9.29 -3.60
C SER A 62 -1.82 -9.70 -2.92
N ARG A 63 -1.79 -9.85 -1.59
CA ARG A 63 -3.00 -10.13 -0.81
C ARG A 63 -3.95 -8.95 -0.76
N LEU A 64 -3.44 -7.74 -0.58
CA LEU A 64 -4.27 -6.52 -0.57
C LEU A 64 -4.97 -6.33 -1.92
N LEU A 65 -4.23 -6.50 -3.01
CA LEU A 65 -4.71 -6.28 -4.37
C LEU A 65 -5.51 -7.46 -4.93
N GLY A 66 -5.48 -8.61 -4.25
CA GLY A 66 -6.17 -9.84 -4.66
C GLY A 66 -5.59 -10.48 -5.93
N ARG A 67 -4.35 -10.13 -6.30
CA ARG A 67 -3.63 -10.66 -7.46
C ARG A 67 -2.16 -10.75 -7.16
N GLU A 68 -1.42 -11.56 -7.92
CA GLU A 68 0.03 -11.56 -7.82
C GLU A 68 0.60 -10.25 -8.35
N VAL A 69 1.42 -9.61 -7.54
CA VAL A 69 2.16 -8.39 -7.86
C VAL A 69 3.61 -8.77 -7.69
N ALA A 70 4.29 -8.94 -8.81
CA ALA A 70 5.72 -9.12 -8.87
C ALA A 70 6.26 -7.90 -9.62
N ASP A 71 6.98 -7.05 -8.91
CA ASP A 71 7.86 -6.07 -9.51
C ASP A 71 9.28 -6.56 -9.28
N GLU A 72 9.98 -6.86 -10.38
CA GLU A 72 11.36 -7.39 -10.36
C GLU A 72 12.34 -6.40 -9.72
N ASP A 73 11.99 -5.11 -9.72
CA ASP A 73 12.77 -4.02 -9.13
C ASP A 73 12.33 -3.67 -7.70
N GLY A 74 11.31 -4.32 -7.14
CA GLY A 74 10.83 -4.04 -5.77
C GLY A 74 10.18 -2.66 -5.60
N ILE A 75 9.73 -2.04 -6.70
CA ILE A 75 9.07 -0.74 -6.75
C ILE A 75 7.58 -0.95 -7.04
N TYR A 76 6.73 -0.27 -6.29
CA TYR A 76 5.28 -0.40 -6.38
C TYR A 76 4.61 0.97 -6.38
N ASP A 77 3.93 1.28 -7.49
CA ASP A 77 3.25 2.55 -7.71
C ASP A 77 1.74 2.45 -7.48
N PHE A 78 1.18 3.45 -6.80
CA PHE A 78 -0.22 3.50 -6.41
C PHE A 78 -0.82 4.90 -6.53
N ALA A 79 -2.06 4.94 -7.01
CA ALA A 79 -2.94 6.10 -6.91
C ALA A 79 -3.78 6.02 -5.62
N VAL A 80 -3.76 7.08 -4.82
CA VAL A 80 -4.65 7.25 -3.67
C VAL A 80 -5.82 8.15 -4.08
N ARG A 81 -7.03 7.63 -3.95
CA ARG A 81 -8.27 8.31 -4.33
C ARG A 81 -9.06 8.78 -3.12
N ASP A 82 -9.71 9.93 -3.28
CA ASP A 82 -10.51 10.54 -2.22
C ASP A 82 -11.76 9.70 -1.88
N PRO A 83 -12.10 9.53 -0.60
CA PRO A 83 -13.35 8.87 -0.18
C PRO A 83 -14.62 9.57 -0.68
N SER A 84 -14.61 10.90 -0.72
CA SER A 84 -15.75 11.73 -1.09
C SER A 84 -15.88 11.88 -2.60
N ALA A 85 -14.77 11.75 -3.34
CA ALA A 85 -14.72 11.79 -4.79
C ALA A 85 -13.83 10.66 -5.35
N ARG A 86 -14.43 9.48 -5.58
CA ARG A 86 -13.72 8.25 -6.01
C ARG A 86 -12.92 8.37 -7.32
N ASP A 87 -13.19 9.38 -8.13
CA ASP A 87 -12.46 9.65 -9.38
C ASP A 87 -11.35 10.71 -9.20
N ARG A 88 -11.28 11.38 -8.04
CA ARG A 88 -10.21 12.33 -7.71
C ARG A 88 -9.06 11.58 -7.07
N VAL A 89 -7.93 11.54 -7.77
CA VAL A 89 -6.64 11.16 -7.18
C VAL A 89 -6.18 12.31 -6.29
N VAL A 90 -5.95 12.03 -5.01
CA VAL A 90 -5.45 13.00 -4.04
C VAL A 90 -4.00 12.79 -3.67
N ALA A 91 -3.45 11.61 -3.94
CA ALA A 91 -2.02 11.37 -3.82
C ALA A 91 -1.52 10.30 -4.80
N SER A 92 -0.24 10.38 -5.13
CA SER A 92 0.55 9.33 -5.76
C SER A 92 1.49 8.76 -4.72
N LEU A 93 1.53 7.45 -4.58
CA LEU A 93 2.34 6.72 -3.61
C LEU A 93 3.27 5.77 -4.36
N VAL A 94 4.56 5.84 -4.06
CA VAL A 94 5.56 4.89 -4.51
C VAL A 94 6.16 4.21 -3.28
N LEU A 95 6.21 2.88 -3.30
CA LEU A 95 6.91 2.07 -2.31
C LEU A 95 8.08 1.38 -3.01
N ALA A 96 9.30 1.65 -2.57
CA ALA A 96 10.50 1.00 -3.07
C ALA A 96 11.19 0.24 -1.93
N VAL A 97 11.68 -0.95 -2.21
CA VAL A 97 12.55 -1.67 -1.27
C VAL A 97 13.99 -1.23 -1.50
N SER A 98 14.62 -0.69 -0.47
CA SER A 98 16.05 -0.35 -0.52
C SER A 98 16.88 -1.61 -0.29
N ASP A 99 17.76 -1.92 -1.24
CA ASP A 99 18.72 -3.03 -1.15
C ASP A 99 19.83 -2.74 -0.12
N ASP A 100 20.08 -1.46 0.19
CA ASP A 100 21.17 -1.02 1.07
C ASP A 100 20.78 -0.92 2.55
N ASP A 101 19.53 -0.54 2.87
CA ASP A 101 19.10 -0.18 4.23
C ASP A 101 18.07 -1.17 4.84
N ASP A 102 17.80 -2.31 4.19
CA ASP A 102 16.78 -3.28 4.60
C ASP A 102 15.46 -2.59 5.01
N ALA A 103 15.07 -1.57 4.23
CA ALA A 103 13.96 -0.69 4.55
C ALA A 103 13.07 -0.43 3.33
N VAL A 104 11.83 -0.05 3.60
CA VAL A 104 10.89 0.36 2.56
C VAL A 104 10.87 1.88 2.48
N GLU A 105 11.32 2.43 1.37
CA GLU A 105 11.23 3.84 1.05
C GLU A 105 9.83 4.14 0.50
N LEU A 106 9.17 5.09 1.15
CA LEU A 106 7.86 5.60 0.76
C LEU A 106 8.03 7.02 0.24
N SER A 107 7.63 7.23 -1.01
CA SER A 107 7.51 8.55 -1.63
C SER A 107 6.05 8.83 -1.91
N LEU A 108 5.54 9.92 -1.35
CA LEU A 108 4.14 10.33 -1.49
C LEU A 108 4.07 11.76 -2.03
N GLU A 109 3.52 11.91 -3.22
CA GLU A 109 3.07 13.21 -3.74
C GLU A 109 1.60 13.37 -3.35
N VAL A 110 1.25 14.38 -2.54
CA VAL A 110 -0.12 14.55 -2.04
C VAL A 110 -0.61 15.97 -2.22
N ALA A 111 -1.89 16.12 -2.55
CA ALA A 111 -2.56 17.41 -2.63
C ALA A 111 -2.52 18.13 -1.27
N THR A 112 -2.21 19.42 -1.28
CA THR A 112 -2.09 20.25 -0.05
C THR A 112 -3.36 20.33 0.81
N ASP A 113 -4.53 20.02 0.24
CA ASP A 113 -5.80 19.92 1.00
C ASP A 113 -5.98 18.61 1.78
N VAL A 114 -5.02 17.68 1.66
CA VAL A 114 -5.08 16.34 2.27
C VAL A 114 -3.88 16.08 3.18
N SER A 115 -4.14 15.38 4.30
CA SER A 115 -3.10 15.06 5.28
C SER A 115 -2.24 13.87 4.85
N ALA A 116 -1.01 14.15 4.41
CA ALA A 116 0.01 13.14 4.09
C ALA A 116 0.16 12.09 5.20
N LYS A 117 0.22 12.54 6.46
CA LYS A 117 0.39 11.69 7.63
C LYS A 117 -0.75 10.67 7.79
N GLU A 118 -1.97 11.09 7.49
CA GLU A 118 -3.15 10.23 7.61
C GLU A 118 -3.11 9.13 6.54
N ILE A 119 -2.81 9.50 5.29
CA ILE A 119 -2.63 8.56 4.18
C ILE A 119 -1.56 7.51 4.51
N VAL A 120 -0.35 7.96 4.88
CA VAL A 120 0.76 7.06 5.24
C VAL A 120 0.37 6.13 6.38
N SER A 121 -0.24 6.66 7.44
CA SER A 121 -0.66 5.83 8.58
C SER A 121 -1.66 4.74 8.20
N HIS A 122 -2.59 5.02 7.29
CA HIS A 122 -3.56 4.05 6.84
C HIS A 122 -2.97 2.98 5.91
N ILE A 123 -2.05 3.37 5.02
CA ILE A 123 -1.35 2.43 4.13
C ILE A 123 -0.48 1.48 4.94
N VAL A 124 0.34 2.00 5.86
CA VAL A 124 1.20 1.18 6.73
C VAL A 124 0.36 0.18 7.52
N ALA A 125 -0.76 0.62 8.10
CA ALA A 125 -1.67 -0.26 8.83
C ALA A 125 -2.31 -1.34 7.94
N ALA A 126 -2.63 -1.01 6.67
CA ALA A 126 -3.19 -1.97 5.72
C ALA A 126 -2.17 -3.05 5.35
N ILE A 127 -0.92 -2.65 5.06
CA ILE A 127 0.18 -3.57 4.75
C ILE A 127 0.48 -4.45 5.97
N ALA A 128 0.67 -3.85 7.14
CA ALA A 128 0.90 -4.59 8.40
C ALA A 128 -0.18 -5.64 8.69
N LYS A 129 -1.45 -5.28 8.44
CA LYS A 129 -2.56 -6.22 8.59
C LYS A 129 -2.48 -7.37 7.57
N ALA A 130 -2.12 -7.10 6.32
CA ALA A 130 -1.97 -8.11 5.28
C ALA A 130 -0.78 -9.05 5.54
N SER A 131 0.31 -8.52 6.11
CA SER A 131 1.48 -9.29 6.54
C SER A 131 1.16 -10.18 7.74
N ALA A 132 0.48 -9.67 8.76
CA ALA A 132 0.12 -10.44 9.96
C ALA A 132 -0.82 -11.64 9.68
N ILE A 133 -1.61 -11.59 8.61
CA ILE A 133 -2.43 -12.73 8.16
C ILE A 133 -1.55 -13.90 7.67
N ALA A 134 -0.31 -13.64 7.24
CA ALA A 134 0.63 -14.68 6.81
C ALA A 134 1.10 -15.58 7.97
N GLU A 135 1.26 -15.03 9.17
CA GLU A 135 1.70 -15.79 10.35
C GLU A 135 0.59 -16.65 10.95
N LYS A 136 -0.69 -16.26 10.74
CA LYS A 136 -1.84 -17.11 10.98
C LYS A 136 -2.25 -17.84 9.69
N GLY A 137 -1.38 -18.72 9.20
CA GLY A 137 -1.84 -19.81 8.34
C GLY A 137 -3.05 -20.51 9.00
N PRO A 138 -4.02 -21.02 8.23
CA PRO A 138 -5.20 -21.65 8.80
C PRO A 138 -4.76 -22.75 9.75
N SER A 139 -5.12 -22.66 11.05
CA SER A 139 -4.99 -23.80 11.95
C SER A 139 -5.67 -25.01 11.29
N PRO A 140 -4.95 -26.12 11.04
CA PRO A 140 -5.59 -27.37 10.68
C PRO A 140 -6.18 -27.98 11.95
N GLU A 141 -7.29 -27.43 12.44
CA GLU A 141 -8.13 -28.08 13.44
C GLU A 141 -9.50 -28.35 12.85
N ALA A 142 -9.57 -29.45 12.09
CA ALA A 142 -10.74 -30.32 12.00
C ALA A 142 -10.31 -31.63 11.32
N SER A 143 -9.84 -32.58 12.12
CA SER A 143 -9.84 -34.00 11.80
C SER A 143 -10.31 -34.77 13.02
#